data_AF-A0A836KHD4-F1
#
_entry.id   AF-A0A836KHD4-F1
#
_cell.length_a   1.000
_cell.length_b   1.000
_cell.length_c   1.000
_cell.angle_alpha   90.00
_cell.angle_beta   90.00
_cell.angle_gamma   90.00
#
_symmetry.space_group_name_H-M   'P 1'
#
loop_
_entity.id
_entity.type
_entity.pdbx_description
1 polymer ?
#
loop_
_entity_poly.entity_id
_entity_poly.type
_entity_poly.pdbx_seq_one_letter_code
_entity_poly.pdbx_strand_id
1 'polypeptide(L)'
;MFRFTAPALKKLQPLGQRVLVKRMQAAKQTKAGILIPEQVAGKVNEGTVVAVAAGSKDWTPTVKVNDTVLLPEYGGSAVKVDGEELYLYDESMLLGVLSS
;
A
#
# COMPACT_ATOMS: atom_id res chain seq x y z
N MET A 1 22.02 -9.19 -14.73
CA MET A 1 21.37 -10.36 -14.13
C MET A 1 21.00 -9.99 -12.69
N PHE A 2 19.81 -9.41 -12.45
CA PHE A 2 19.38 -9.06 -11.10
C PHE A 2 17.89 -9.40 -10.95
N ARG A 3 17.60 -10.53 -10.31
CA ARG A 3 16.27 -10.95 -9.90
C ARG A 3 16.17 -10.77 -8.39
N PHE A 4 15.58 -9.66 -7.95
CA PHE A 4 15.11 -9.52 -6.58
C PHE A 4 13.65 -9.93 -6.54
N THR A 5 13.41 -11.21 -6.27
CA THR A 5 12.09 -11.77 -6.00
C THR A 5 11.80 -11.71 -4.50
N ALA A 6 10.89 -10.83 -4.09
CA ALA A 6 10.17 -10.96 -2.83
C ALA A 6 8.93 -11.87 -3.05
N PRO A 7 8.63 -12.83 -2.15
CA PRO A 7 7.54 -13.76 -2.34
C PRO A 7 6.26 -13.24 -1.68
N ALA A 8 5.24 -12.85 -2.46
CA ALA A 8 3.81 -12.97 -2.06
C ALA A 8 2.79 -12.60 -3.15
N LEU A 9 3.09 -11.75 -4.14
CA LEU A 9 2.18 -11.52 -5.28
C LEU A 9 2.92 -11.70 -6.62
N LYS A 10 3.12 -12.97 -6.99
CA LYS A 10 3.77 -13.38 -8.26
C LYS A 10 3.04 -12.93 -9.55
N LYS A 11 1.93 -12.18 -9.47
CA LYS A 11 1.07 -11.90 -10.64
C LYS A 11 1.05 -10.45 -11.13
N LEU A 12 1.37 -9.47 -10.28
CA LEU A 12 1.35 -8.06 -10.70
C LEU A 12 2.61 -7.35 -10.24
N GLN A 13 3.50 -7.10 -11.20
CA GLN A 13 4.69 -6.29 -10.99
C GLN A 13 4.38 -4.83 -11.38
N PRO A 14 4.42 -3.88 -10.43
CA PRO A 14 4.27 -2.47 -10.75
C PRO A 14 5.43 -1.99 -11.64
N LEU A 15 5.11 -1.13 -12.61
CA LEU A 15 6.05 -0.55 -13.58
C LEU A 15 6.26 0.95 -13.30
N GLY A 16 7.44 1.47 -13.67
CA GLY A 16 7.80 2.87 -13.43
C GLY A 16 8.10 3.12 -11.96
N GLN A 17 7.62 4.23 -11.41
CA GLN A 17 7.77 4.60 -10.00
C GLN A 17 6.53 4.22 -9.17
N ARG A 18 5.89 3.10 -9.51
CA ARG A 18 4.61 2.69 -8.91
C ARG A 18 4.80 1.72 -7.75
N VAL A 19 3.86 1.80 -6.82
CA VAL A 19 3.80 1.01 -5.60
C VAL A 19 2.41 0.40 -5.47
N LEU A 20 2.35 -0.89 -5.19
CA LEU A 20 1.12 -1.62 -4.95
C LEU A 20 0.88 -1.71 -3.44
N VAL A 21 -0.28 -1.24 -3.00
CA VAL A 21 -0.64 -1.13 -1.59
C VAL A 21 -1.98 -1.81 -1.34
N LYS A 22 -2.06 -2.53 -0.21
CA LYS A 22 -3.31 -3.05 0.34
C LYS A 22 -3.78 -2.11 1.45
N ARG A 23 -4.95 -1.50 1.29
CA ARG A 23 -5.52 -0.61 2.31
C ARG A 23 -5.82 -1.40 3.58
N MET A 24 -5.46 -0.85 4.74
CA MET A 24 -5.83 -1.45 6.01
C MET A 24 -7.32 -1.23 6.28
N GLN A 25 -7.96 -2.20 6.94
CA GLN A 25 -9.33 -2.04 7.40
C GLN A 25 -9.35 -1.26 8.71
N ALA A 26 -10.35 -0.40 8.88
CA ALA A 26 -10.55 0.34 10.12
C ALA A 26 -10.70 -0.63 11.30
N ALA A 27 -9.94 -0.38 12.37
CA ALA A 27 -10.08 -1.13 13.60
C ALA A 27 -11.53 -0.98 14.11
N LYS A 28 -12.27 -2.11 14.18
CA LYS A 28 -13.66 -2.13 14.67
C LYS A 28 -13.79 -1.78 16.16
N GLN A 29 -12.66 -1.75 16.89
CA GLN A 29 -12.59 -1.38 18.29
C GLN A 29 -11.49 -0.32 18.48
N THR A 30 -11.87 0.81 19.07
CA THR A 30 -10.91 1.82 19.52
C THR A 30 -10.28 1.38 20.84
N LYS A 31 -9.09 1.90 21.18
CA LYS A 31 -8.37 1.60 22.44
C LYS A 31 -9.22 1.85 23.72
N ALA A 32 -10.31 2.61 23.61
CA ALA A 32 -11.23 2.93 24.71
C ALA A 32 -12.42 1.95 24.84
N GLY A 33 -12.51 0.90 24.03
CA GLY A 33 -13.61 -0.08 24.09
C GLY A 33 -14.92 0.39 23.45
N ILE A 34 -14.91 1.54 22.76
CA ILE A 34 -16.09 2.09 22.09
C ILE A 34 -16.20 1.47 20.70
N LEU A 35 -17.32 0.79 20.45
CA LEU A 35 -17.71 0.27 19.13
C LEU A 35 -18.04 1.45 18.22
N ILE A 36 -17.23 1.66 17.18
CA ILE A 36 -17.57 2.64 16.14
C ILE A 36 -18.54 1.96 15.17
N PRO A 37 -19.74 2.53 14.94
CA PRO A 37 -20.67 1.99 13.95
C PRO A 37 -20.00 1.93 12.58
N GLU A 38 -20.20 0.83 11.84
CA GLU A 38 -19.49 0.52 10.59
C GLU A 38 -19.62 1.63 9.52
N GLN A 39 -20.64 2.48 9.64
CA GLN A 39 -20.90 3.64 8.77
C GLN A 39 -19.97 4.84 8.99
N VAL A 40 -19.31 4.95 10.15
CA VAL A 40 -18.40 6.06 10.52
C VAL A 40 -16.94 5.61 10.54
N ALA A 41 -16.67 4.35 10.18
CA ALA A 41 -15.32 3.89 9.89
C ALA A 41 -14.82 4.60 8.62
N GLY A 42 -14.25 5.79 8.79
CA GLY A 42 -13.64 6.56 7.71
C GLY A 42 -12.64 5.70 6.96
N LYS A 43 -12.48 5.98 5.66
CA LYS A 43 -11.44 5.33 4.83
C LYS A 43 -10.13 5.45 5.59
N VAL A 44 -9.58 4.33 6.03
CA VAL A 44 -8.26 4.34 6.66
C VAL A 44 -7.30 4.76 5.57
N ASN A 45 -6.66 5.90 5.78
CA ASN A 45 -5.66 6.43 4.86
C ASN A 45 -4.31 5.73 5.08
N GLU A 46 -4.29 4.53 5.62
CA GLU A 46 -3.10 3.72 5.86
C GLU A 46 -3.20 2.44 5.03
N GLY A 47 -2.06 1.97 4.54
CA GLY A 47 -1.98 0.73 3.80
C GLY A 47 -0.63 0.08 3.93
N THR A 48 -0.60 -1.22 3.67
CA THR A 48 0.63 -2.03 3.67
C THR A 48 1.11 -2.20 2.25
N VAL A 49 2.39 -1.90 2.00
CA VAL A 49 3.02 -2.07 0.70
C VAL A 49 3.18 -3.56 0.40
N VAL A 50 2.61 -4.02 -0.71
CA VAL A 50 2.67 -5.44 -1.13
C VAL A 50 3.69 -5.65 -2.24
N ALA A 51 3.86 -4.67 -3.12
CA ALA A 51 4.87 -4.73 -4.18
C ALA A 51 5.39 -3.33 -4.51
N VAL A 52 6.66 -3.26 -4.89
CA VAL A 52 7.34 -2.03 -5.30
C VAL A 52 7.94 -2.27 -6.68
N ALA A 53 7.96 -1.24 -7.52
CA ALA A 53 8.58 -1.36 -8.83
C ALA A 53 10.08 -1.63 -8.71
N ALA A 54 10.63 -2.32 -9.70
CA ALA A 54 12.07 -2.56 -9.76
C ALA A 54 12.78 -1.21 -9.96
N GLY A 55 13.53 -0.78 -8.94
CA GLY A 55 14.37 0.41 -9.02
C GLY A 55 15.24 0.40 -10.27
N SER A 56 15.57 1.60 -10.76
CA SER A 56 16.48 1.81 -11.88
C SER A 56 17.80 2.43 -11.37
N LYS A 57 18.81 2.55 -12.24
CA LYS A 57 20.09 3.16 -11.86
C LYS A 57 19.94 4.61 -11.36
N ASP A 58 18.92 5.30 -11.86
CA ASP A 58 18.63 6.70 -11.56
C ASP A 58 17.52 6.88 -10.50
N TRP A 59 16.87 5.80 -10.08
CA TRP A 59 15.78 5.84 -9.10
C TRP A 59 15.78 4.61 -8.20
N THR A 60 16.01 4.83 -6.91
CA THR A 60 15.88 3.80 -5.88
C THR A 60 14.56 4.00 -5.14
N PRO A 61 13.70 2.97 -5.04
CA PRO A 61 12.50 3.07 -4.22
C PRO A 61 12.88 3.34 -2.76
N THR A 62 12.19 4.29 -2.16
CA THR A 62 12.29 4.70 -0.76
C THR A 62 11.48 3.76 0.13
N VAL A 63 10.38 3.20 -0.40
CA VAL A 63 9.51 2.25 0.30
C VAL A 63 9.89 0.80 0.03
N LYS A 64 9.67 -0.07 1.01
CA LYS A 64 9.92 -1.51 0.93
C LYS A 64 8.64 -2.30 1.04
N VAL A 65 8.69 -3.56 0.60
CA VAL A 65 7.60 -4.51 0.78
C VAL A 65 7.39 -4.75 2.28
N ASN A 66 6.12 -4.74 2.71
CA ASN A 66 5.62 -4.78 4.08
C ASN A 66 5.75 -3.48 4.89
N ASP A 67 6.19 -2.38 4.30
CA ASP A 67 6.13 -1.08 4.99
C ASP A 67 4.67 -0.61 5.11
N THR A 68 4.34 0.02 6.24
CA THR A 68 3.07 0.72 6.43
C THR A 68 3.24 2.15 5.93
N VAL A 69 2.37 2.58 5.02
CA VAL A 69 2.44 3.89 4.39
C VAL A 69 1.14 4.65 4.58
N LEU A 70 1.27 5.97 4.70
CA LEU A 70 0.15 6.89 4.69
C LEU A 70 -0.20 7.22 3.23
N LEU A 71 -1.43 6.89 2.86
CA LEU A 71 -2.03 7.10 1.56
C LEU A 71 -2.72 8.47 1.51
N PRO A 72 -2.68 9.16 0.35
CA PRO A 72 -3.49 10.34 0.14
C PRO A 72 -4.98 10.00 0.12
N GLU A 73 -5.83 10.98 0.47
CA GLU A 73 -7.30 10.81 0.46
C GLU A 73 -7.84 10.46 -0.94
N TYR A 74 -7.15 10.96 -1.98
CA TYR A 74 -7.51 10.81 -3.37
C TYR A 74 -6.32 10.31 -4.19
N GLY A 75 -6.64 9.71 -5.33
CA GLY A 75 -5.64 9.12 -6.22
C GLY A 75 -5.43 7.64 -5.96
N GLY A 76 -4.50 7.09 -6.76
CA GLY A 76 -4.32 5.66 -6.89
C GLY A 76 -5.37 5.00 -7.78
N SER A 77 -4.97 3.92 -8.44
CA SER A 77 -5.84 3.12 -9.29
C SER A 77 -6.21 1.83 -8.57
N ALA A 78 -7.50 1.53 -8.46
CA ALA A 78 -7.97 0.26 -7.91
C ALA A 78 -7.68 -0.87 -8.92
N VAL A 79 -7.02 -1.94 -8.46
CA VAL A 79 -6.67 -3.11 -9.25
C VAL A 79 -7.09 -4.36 -8.49
N LYS A 80 -7.85 -5.24 -9.15
CA LYS A 80 -8.22 -6.54 -8.58
C LYS A 80 -7.22 -7.59 -9.05
N VAL A 81 -6.49 -8.19 -8.13
CA VAL A 81 -5.54 -9.28 -8.41
C VAL A 81 -5.88 -10.44 -7.50
N ASP A 82 -6.09 -11.63 -8.06
CA ASP A 82 -6.40 -12.85 -7.29
C ASP A 82 -7.63 -12.73 -6.36
N GLY A 83 -8.60 -11.90 -6.75
CA GLY A 83 -9.80 -11.64 -5.96
C GLY A 83 -9.60 -10.65 -4.82
N GLU A 84 -8.38 -10.14 -4.62
CA GLU A 84 -8.08 -9.08 -3.66
C GLU A 84 -8.15 -7.71 -4.32
N GLU A 85 -8.75 -6.74 -3.61
CA GLU A 85 -8.73 -5.33 -4.00
C GLU A 85 -7.44 -4.67 -3.51
N LEU A 86 -6.59 -4.29 -4.46
CA LEU A 86 -5.34 -3.60 -4.23
C LEU A 86 -5.41 -2.22 -4.88
N TYR A 87 -4.51 -1.33 -4.45
CA TYR A 87 -4.42 0.01 -5.00
C TYR A 87 -3.00 0.28 -5.49
N LEU A 88 -2.90 0.77 -6.71
CA LEU A 88 -1.66 1.16 -7.34
C LEU A 88 -1.47 2.67 -7.18
N TYR A 89 -0.43 3.08 -6.48
CA TYR A 89 -0.05 4.48 -6.28
C TYR A 89 1.26 4.78 -7.00
N ASP A 90 1.49 6.06 -7.28
CA ASP A 90 2.83 6.54 -7.57
C ASP A 90 3.57 6.75 -6.26
N GLU A 91 4.87 6.44 -6.21
CA GLU A 91 5.67 6.62 -4.98
C GLU A 91 5.65 8.08 -4.52
N SER A 92 5.65 9.03 -5.47
CA SER A 92 5.61 10.47 -5.17
C SER A 92 4.31 10.94 -4.50
N MET A 93 3.23 10.15 -4.60
CA MET A 93 1.94 10.46 -3.98
C MET A 93 1.82 9.94 -2.55
N LEU A 94 2.73 9.06 -2.11
CA LEU A 94 2.71 8.55 -0.74
C LEU A 94 3.09 9.68 0.22
N LEU A 95 2.29 9.86 1.28
CA LEU A 95 2.49 10.97 2.21
C LEU A 95 3.62 10.70 3.21
N GLY A 96 3.90 9.43 3.48
CA GLY A 96 5.00 9.02 4.36
C GLY A 96 4.97 7.53 4.70
N VAL A 97 6.08 7.06 5.25
CA VAL A 97 6.19 5.72 5.85
C VAL A 97 5.94 5.85 7.35
N LEU A 98 5.00 5.07 7.86
CA LEU A 98 4.70 4.97 9.28
C LEU A 98 5.68 3.98 9.91
N SER A 99 6.70 4.52 10.56
CA SER A 99 7.64 3.77 11.40
C SER A 99 7.07 3.74 12.82
N SER A 100 6.60 2.58 13.28
CA SER A 100 6.23 2.38 14.69
C SER A 100 7.42 1.92 15.51
#